data_AF-A0AAW1VK89-F1
#
_entry.id   AF-A0AAW1VK89-F1
#
_cell.length_a   1.000
_cell.length_b   1.000
_cell.length_c   1.000
_cell.angle_alpha   90.00
_cell.angle_beta   90.00
_cell.angle_gamma   90.00
#
_symmetry.space_group_name_H-M   'P 1'
#
loop_
_entity.id
_entity.type
_entity.pdbx_description
1 polymer ?
#
loop_
_entity_poly.entity_id
_entity_poly.type
_entity_poly.pdbx_seq_one_letter_code
_entity_poly.pdbx_strand_id
1 'polypeptide(L)'
;MASFSPLLLLISLLALLFAKCRAIPCSSQTFKNNRRYDYCTDIPILQWTYNASNSSLIVAFLAAPSKSGGWVAWAINPNGTKMPGA
;
A
#
# COMPACT_ATOMS: atom_id res chain seq x y z
N MET A 1 -1.44 -16.45 42.14
CA MET A 1 -1.00 -15.12 41.65
C MET A 1 0.11 -15.36 40.65
N ALA A 2 -0.13 -15.13 39.35
CA ALA A 2 0.90 -15.35 38.34
C ALA A 2 2.03 -14.33 38.56
N SER A 3 3.24 -14.82 38.89
CA SER A 3 4.42 -13.98 39.00
C SER A 3 4.90 -13.62 37.59
N PHE A 4 4.69 -12.37 37.18
CA PHE A 4 5.16 -11.87 35.90
C PHE A 4 6.65 -11.55 36.02
N SER A 5 7.50 -12.34 35.35
CA SER A 5 8.95 -12.10 35.34
C SER A 5 9.26 -10.80 34.55
N PRO A 6 9.94 -9.82 35.16
CA PRO A 6 10.26 -8.54 34.50
C PRO A 6 11.18 -8.73 33.28
N LEU A 7 11.97 -9.82 33.27
CA LEU A 7 12.81 -10.20 32.14
C LEU A 7 11.99 -10.56 30.89
N LEU A 8 10.88 -11.28 31.06
CA LEU A 8 9.98 -11.63 29.95
C LEU A 8 9.31 -10.39 29.34
N LEU A 9 8.97 -9.41 30.19
CA LEU A 9 8.43 -8.11 29.77
C LEU A 9 9.43 -7.30 28.95
N LEU A 10 10.70 -7.27 29.37
CA LEU A 10 11.76 -6.56 28.65
C LEU A 10 12.06 -7.20 27.28
N ILE A 11 12.10 -8.54 27.22
CA ILE A 11 12.29 -9.27 25.96
C ILE A 11 11.13 -9.01 24.99
N SER A 12 9.89 -8.99 25.50
CA SER A 12 8.69 -8.65 24.73
C SER A 12 8.76 -7.24 24.12
N LEU A 13 9.08 -6.22 24.92
CA LEU A 13 9.22 -4.84 24.43
C LEU A 13 10.33 -4.73 23.37
N LEU A 14 11.45 -5.41 23.60
CA LEU A 14 12.57 -5.39 22.67
C LEU A 14 12.20 -6.05 21.33
N ALA A 15 11.41 -7.13 21.34
CA ALA A 15 10.90 -7.77 20.13
C ALA A 15 9.95 -6.85 19.32
N LEU A 16 9.13 -6.05 19.99
CA LEU A 16 8.24 -5.07 19.36
C LEU A 16 9.02 -3.95 18.64
N LEU A 17 10.16 -3.52 19.17
CA LEU A 17 11.03 -2.50 18.54
C LEU A 17 11.66 -3.00 17.22
N PHE A 18 11.85 -4.32 17.08
CA PHE A 18 12.39 -4.94 15.87
C PHE A 18 11.31 -5.41 14.89
N ALA A 19 10.03 -5.22 15.22
CA ALA A 19 8.93 -5.54 14.32
C ALA A 19 8.95 -4.58 13.12
N LYS A 20 9.60 -5.01 12.03
CA LYS A 20 9.61 -4.24 10.78
C LYS A 20 8.20 -4.20 10.20
N CYS A 21 7.68 -3.01 9.92
CA CYS A 21 6.50 -2.86 9.08
C CYS A 21 6.87 -3.30 7.66
N ARG A 22 6.51 -4.53 7.28
CA ARG A 22 6.75 -5.04 5.93
C ARG A 22 5.70 -4.43 5.00
N ALA A 23 6.14 -3.53 4.12
CA ALA A 23 5.34 -3.15 2.97
C ALA A 23 5.21 -4.36 2.04
N ILE A 24 3.98 -4.64 1.62
CA ILE A 24 3.72 -5.67 0.62
C ILE A 24 4.08 -5.06 -0.75
N PRO A 25 5.03 -5.65 -1.50
CA PRO A 25 5.42 -5.10 -2.80
C PRO A 25 4.25 -5.21 -3.78
N CYS A 26 4.05 -4.19 -4.61
CA CYS A 26 2.94 -4.09 -5.55
C CYS A 26 2.88 -5.31 -6.51
N SER A 27 4.03 -5.89 -6.85
CA SER A 27 4.14 -7.07 -7.71
C SER A 27 3.59 -8.36 -7.09
N SER A 28 3.42 -8.40 -5.77
CA SER A 28 2.83 -9.56 -5.07
C SER A 28 1.30 -9.57 -5.09
N GLN A 29 0.66 -8.49 -5.56
CA GLN A 29 -0.79 -8.40 -5.67
C GLN A 29 -1.31 -9.28 -6.79
N THR A 30 -2.17 -10.24 -6.43
CA THR A 30 -2.86 -11.11 -7.37
C THR A 30 -4.26 -10.59 -7.68
N PHE A 31 -4.56 -10.50 -8.96
CA PHE A 31 -5.88 -10.08 -9.45
C PHE A 31 -6.65 -11.26 -10.03
N LYS A 32 -7.98 -11.14 -10.03
CA LYS A 32 -8.86 -12.11 -10.72
C LYS A 32 -8.46 -12.22 -12.19
N ASN A 33 -8.70 -13.40 -12.76
CA ASN A 33 -8.40 -13.73 -14.17
C ASN A 33 -6.92 -13.59 -14.55
N ASN A 34 -6.00 -13.68 -13.58
CA ASN A 34 -4.56 -13.56 -13.80
C ASN A 34 -4.17 -12.25 -14.50
N ARG A 35 -4.92 -11.16 -14.24
CA ARG A 35 -4.66 -9.85 -14.82
C ARG A 35 -3.29 -9.34 -14.35
N ARG A 36 -2.46 -8.94 -15.30
CA ARG A 36 -1.14 -8.34 -15.06
C ARG A 36 -1.15 -6.89 -15.52
N TYR A 37 -0.32 -6.08 -14.86
CA TYR A 37 -0.10 -4.68 -15.17
C TYR A 37 1.39 -4.49 -15.48
N ASP A 38 1.70 -3.62 -16.43
CA ASP A 38 3.07 -3.39 -16.90
C ASP A 38 3.85 -2.49 -15.94
N TYR A 39 3.15 -1.56 -15.29
CA TYR A 39 3.74 -0.61 -14.36
C TYR A 39 3.19 -0.81 -12.96
N CYS A 40 4.07 -0.60 -11.98
CA CYS A 40 3.87 -0.94 -10.58
C CYS A 40 4.64 0.05 -9.71
N THR A 41 3.98 0.70 -8.76
CA THR A 41 4.60 1.62 -7.81
C THR A 41 4.22 1.22 -6.39
N ASP A 42 5.21 1.14 -5.51
CA ASP A 42 5.03 0.80 -4.09
C ASP A 42 4.61 2.04 -3.27
N ILE A 43 3.64 1.83 -2.36
CA ILE A 43 3.09 2.75 -1.34
C ILE A 43 2.76 4.19 -1.81
N PRO A 44 1.47 4.55 -1.98
CA PRO A 44 0.33 3.64 -2.12
C PRO A 44 0.53 2.72 -3.33
N ILE A 45 -0.05 1.52 -3.29
CA ILE A 45 0.12 0.58 -4.40
C ILE A 45 -0.69 1.09 -5.59
N LEU A 46 0.00 1.39 -6.69
CA LEU A 46 -0.59 1.76 -7.96
C LEU A 46 -0.06 0.84 -9.05
N GLN A 47 -0.96 0.17 -9.74
CA GLN A 47 -0.66 -0.71 -10.87
C GLN A 47 -1.43 -0.25 -12.09
N TRP A 48 -0.77 -0.12 -13.23
CA TRP A 48 -1.41 0.36 -14.44
C TRP A 48 -0.80 -0.19 -15.72
N THR A 49 -1.62 -0.23 -16.76
CA THR A 49 -1.23 -0.55 -18.14
C THR A 49 -1.91 0.45 -19.07
N TYR A 50 -1.14 1.01 -19.99
CA TYR A 50 -1.63 1.91 -21.03
C TYR A 50 -1.47 1.25 -22.39
N ASN A 51 -2.57 1.20 -23.16
CA ASN A 51 -2.55 0.77 -24.56
C ASN A 51 -2.67 2.00 -25.45
N ALA A 52 -1.55 2.37 -26.08
CA ALA A 52 -1.46 3.53 -26.96
C ALA A 52 -2.32 3.39 -28.24
N SER A 53 -2.45 2.18 -28.77
CA SER A 53 -3.17 1.92 -30.03
C SER A 53 -4.65 2.27 -29.97
N ASN A 54 -5.26 2.20 -28.78
CA ASN A 54 -6.67 2.55 -28.56
C ASN A 54 -6.86 3.59 -27.44
N SER A 55 -5.77 4.23 -26.99
CA SER A 55 -5.78 5.22 -25.91
C SER A 55 -6.50 4.77 -24.63
N SER A 56 -6.39 3.49 -24.27
CA SER A 56 -7.03 2.95 -23.05
C SER A 56 -6.03 2.82 -21.90
N LEU A 57 -6.48 3.16 -20.69
CA LEU A 57 -5.72 3.03 -19.46
C LEU A 57 -6.50 2.14 -18.49
N ILE A 58 -5.83 1.12 -17.96
CA ILE A 58 -6.38 0.25 -16.91
C ILE A 58 -5.57 0.50 -15.65
N VAL A 59 -6.25 0.80 -14.54
CA VAL A 59 -5.62 1.13 -13.26
C VAL A 59 -6.19 0.26 -12.15
N ALA A 60 -5.33 -0.17 -11.23
CA ALA A 60 -5.69 -0.68 -9.92
C ALA A 60 -4.95 0.13 -8.85
N PHE A 61 -5.71 0.65 -7.88
CA PHE A 61 -5.19 1.46 -6.78
C PHE A 61 -5.56 0.81 -5.44
N LEU A 62 -4.59 0.67 -4.56
CA LEU A 62 -4.75 0.09 -3.23
C LEU A 62 -4.04 0.94 -2.19
N ALA A 63 -4.79 1.40 -1.21
CA ALA A 63 -4.29 2.19 -0.09
C ALA A 63 -5.13 1.95 1.16
N ALA A 64 -4.47 1.87 2.31
CA ALA A 64 -5.14 1.86 3.60
C ALA A 64 -5.47 3.30 4.04
N PRO A 65 -6.67 3.58 4.56
CA PRO A 65 -6.96 4.86 5.18
C PRO A 65 -6.03 5.13 6.37
N SER A 66 -5.68 6.40 6.60
CA SER A 66 -4.79 6.81 7.69
C SER A 66 -5.38 6.60 9.10
N LYS A 67 -6.70 6.39 9.20
CA LYS A 67 -7.42 6.12 10.44
C LYS A 67 -8.59 5.17 10.21
N SER A 68 -9.01 4.48 11.27
CA SER A 68 -10.24 3.67 11.25
C SER A 68 -11.45 4.53 10.87
N GLY A 69 -12.29 4.01 9.97
CA GLY A 69 -13.43 4.76 9.40
C GLY A 69 -13.04 5.90 8.44
N GLY A 70 -11.76 6.04 8.09
CA GLY A 70 -11.31 6.97 7.07
C GLY A 70 -11.58 6.48 5.65
N TRP A 71 -11.36 7.37 4.68
CA TRP A 71 -11.42 7.05 3.25
C TRP A 71 -10.10 7.44 2.57
N VAL A 72 -9.85 6.86 1.41
CA VAL A 72 -8.76 7.24 0.52
C VAL A 72 -9.36 7.60 -0.83
N ALA A 73 -8.93 8.71 -1.41
CA ALA A 73 -9.20 9.04 -2.80
C ALA A 73 -7.90 9.14 -3.58
N TRP A 74 -8.03 8.93 -4.89
CA TRP A 74 -6.96 9.10 -5.85
C TRP A 74 -7.54 9.79 -7.09
N ALA A 75 -6.70 10.48 -7.84
CA ALA A 75 -7.08 11.16 -9.07
C ALA A 75 -5.89 11.18 -10.03
N ILE A 76 -6.17 11.32 -11.32
CA ILE A 76 -5.15 11.54 -12.35
C ILE A 76 -5.11 13.03 -12.65
N ASN A 77 -3.91 13.63 -12.60
CA ASN A 77 -3.66 14.97 -13.09
C ASN A 77 -2.72 14.90 -14.31
N PRO A 78 -3.26 15.00 -15.54
CA PRO A 78 -2.42 14.95 -16.75
C PRO A 78 -1.52 16.18 -16.93
N ASN A 79 -1.85 17.31 -16.28
CA ASN A 79 -1.23 18.60 -16.53
C ASN A 79 -0.31 19.05 -15.39
N GLY A 80 -0.10 18.21 -14.38
CA GLY A 80 0.67 18.57 -13.20
C GLY A 80 0.95 17.39 -12.28
N THR A 81 1.80 17.62 -11.28
CA THR A 81 2.29 16.57 -10.36
C THR A 81 1.58 16.56 -9.01
N LYS A 82 0.63 17.47 -8.79
CA LYS A 82 -0.11 17.62 -7.52
C LYS A 82 -1.62 17.68 -7.75
N MET A 83 -2.40 17.39 -6.71
CA MET A 83 -3.83 17.66 -6.75
C MET A 83 -4.08 19.18 -6.84
N PRO A 84 -5.04 19.64 -7.66
CA PRO A 84 -5.43 21.06 -7.66
C PRO A 84 -5.85 21.52 -6.26
N GLY A 85 -5.23 22.59 -5.76
CA GLY A 85 -5.52 23.15 -4.43
C GLY A 85 -4.75 22.51 -3.25
N ALA A 86 -3.79 21.63 -3.53
CA ALA A 86 -2.87 21.06 -2.53
C ALA A 86 -1.68 21.97 -2.19
#